data_AF-A0A8C5QNC8-F1
#
_entry.id   AF-A0A8C5QNC8-F1
#
_cell.length_a   1.000
_cell.length_b   1.000
_cell.length_c   1.000
_cell.angle_alpha   90.00
_cell.angle_beta   90.00
_cell.angle_gamma   90.00
#
_symmetry.space_group_name_H-M   'P 1'
#
loop_
_entity.id
_entity.type
_entity.pdbx_description
1 polymer ?
#
loop_
_entity_poly.entity_id
_entity_poly.type
_entity_poly.pdbx_seq_one_letter_code
_entity_poly.pdbx_strand_id
1 'polypeptide(L)'
;MKVSLTALSILILVSCSCIHASPHIPTSCCFSYSSKQPVFKNIDRYFHTSSMCAKPAVIFVTTRNNAVCANPKQTWVQKTIERLNKRTPRL
;
A
#
# COMPACT_ATOMS: atom_id res chain seq x y z
N MET A 1 -28.91 -54.91 6.16
CA MET A 1 -28.11 -53.81 5.57
C MET A 1 -27.40 -53.08 6.70
N LYS A 2 -26.13 -53.43 6.96
CA LYS A 2 -25.30 -52.74 7.94
C LYS A 2 -24.23 -52.04 7.12
N VAL A 3 -24.55 -50.84 6.64
CA VAL A 3 -23.56 -49.98 5.99
C VAL A 3 -22.42 -49.79 6.99
N SER A 4 -21.27 -50.34 6.64
CA SER A 4 -20.15 -50.53 7.55
C SER A 4 -19.70 -49.17 8.09
N LEU A 5 -19.76 -49.02 9.41
CA LEU A 5 -19.34 -47.83 10.16
C LEU A 5 -17.90 -47.38 9.79
N THR A 6 -17.10 -48.31 9.26
CA THR A 6 -15.74 -48.07 8.77
C THR A 6 -15.67 -47.22 7.51
N ALA A 7 -16.71 -47.22 6.67
CA ALA A 7 -16.73 -46.42 5.44
C ALA A 7 -16.84 -44.91 5.71
N LEU A 8 -17.43 -44.53 6.85
CA LEU A 8 -17.62 -43.13 7.21
C LEU A 8 -16.31 -42.44 7.66
N SER A 9 -15.34 -43.21 8.16
CA SER A 9 -14.07 -42.67 8.67
C SER A 9 -13.12 -42.22 7.55
N ILE A 10 -13.22 -42.84 6.37
CA ILE A 10 -12.31 -42.58 5.24
C ILE A 10 -12.66 -41.28 4.50
N LEU A 11 -13.82 -40.68 4.76
CA LEU A 11 -14.26 -39.45 4.10
C LEU A 11 -13.58 -38.16 4.60
N ILE A 12 -12.68 -38.25 5.60
CA ILE A 12 -12.07 -37.08 6.28
C ILE A 12 -10.62 -36.84 5.84
N LEU A 13 -10.31 -37.05 4.55
CA LEU A 13 -8.96 -36.84 4.00
C LEU A 13 -8.85 -35.65 3.03
N VAL A 14 -9.88 -34.80 2.92
CA VAL A 14 -9.81 -33.59 2.08
C VAL A 14 -10.32 -32.38 2.86
N SER A 15 -9.50 -31.92 3.81
CA SER A 15 -9.46 -30.52 4.16
C SER A 15 -8.04 -30.03 3.92
N CYS A 16 -7.68 -29.99 2.63
CA CYS A 16 -6.60 -29.11 2.18
C CYS A 16 -7.12 -27.69 2.38
N SER A 17 -6.97 -27.18 3.60
CA SER A 17 -7.12 -25.77 3.88
C SER A 17 -6.05 -25.08 3.08
N CYS A 18 -6.39 -24.66 1.86
CA CYS A 18 -5.62 -23.68 1.13
C CYS A 18 -5.41 -22.53 2.11
N ILE A 19 -4.23 -22.46 2.71
CA ILE A 19 -3.76 -21.22 3.32
C ILE A 19 -3.77 -20.28 2.13
N HIS A 20 -4.80 -19.45 2.04
CA HIS A 20 -4.76 -18.28 1.17
C HIS A 20 -3.63 -17.44 1.74
N ALA A 21 -2.40 -17.75 1.31
CA ALA A 21 -1.34 -16.80 1.23
C ALA A 21 -1.81 -15.81 0.17
N SER A 22 -2.71 -14.91 0.60
CA SER A 22 -2.92 -13.67 -0.11
C SER A 22 -1.52 -13.12 -0.30
N PRO A 23 -1.08 -12.80 -1.53
CA PRO A 23 0.15 -12.08 -1.70
C PRO A 23 -0.06 -10.75 -0.99
N HIS A 24 0.33 -10.70 0.28
CA HIS A 24 0.40 -9.48 1.07
C HIS A 24 1.57 -8.70 0.50
N ILE A 25 1.39 -8.19 -0.73
CA ILE A 25 2.25 -7.17 -1.29
C ILE A 25 2.20 -6.04 -0.27
N PRO A 26 3.31 -5.70 0.40
CA PRO A 26 3.30 -4.72 1.47
C PRO A 26 2.82 -3.40 0.87
N THR A 27 1.56 -3.09 1.13
CA THR A 27 0.93 -1.88 0.60
C THR A 27 1.28 -0.75 1.55
N SER A 28 2.05 0.21 1.06
CA SER A 28 2.41 1.39 1.83
C SER A 28 1.19 2.29 2.00
N CYS A 29 0.53 2.23 3.16
CA CYS A 29 -0.60 3.08 3.51
C CYS A 29 -0.20 4.14 4.54
N CYS A 30 -0.90 5.28 4.52
CA CYS A 30 -0.71 6.38 5.46
C CYS A 30 -1.90 6.50 6.41
N PHE A 31 -1.66 6.29 7.70
CA PHE A 31 -2.69 6.44 8.74
C PHE A 31 -2.88 7.91 9.17
N SER A 32 -1.81 8.71 9.10
CA SER A 32 -1.82 10.15 9.39
C SER A 32 -1.16 10.95 8.28
N TYR A 33 -1.30 12.27 8.31
CA TYR A 33 -0.54 13.17 7.45
C TYR A 33 0.53 13.88 8.29
N SER A 34 1.67 14.17 7.69
CA SER A 34 2.70 14.99 8.33
C SER A 34 2.15 16.38 8.60
N SER A 35 2.29 16.85 9.84
CA SER A 35 1.94 18.23 10.21
C SER A 35 2.89 19.25 9.58
N LYS A 36 4.11 18.84 9.24
CA LYS A 36 5.14 19.72 8.66
C LYS A 36 5.33 19.42 7.18
N GLN A 37 5.35 20.48 6.39
CA GLN A 37 5.71 20.42 4.99
C GLN A 37 7.23 20.23 4.85
N PRO A 38 7.71 19.22 4.11
CA PRO A 38 9.13 19.07 3.81
C PRO A 38 9.61 20.20 2.88
N VAL A 39 10.86 20.64 3.08
CA VAL A 39 11.50 21.61 2.20
C VAL A 39 11.65 20.99 0.80
N PHE A 40 11.13 21.66 -0.23
CA PHE A 40 11.09 21.13 -1.60
C PHE A 40 12.44 20.64 -2.13
N LYS A 41 13.54 21.33 -1.78
CA LYS A 41 14.91 20.94 -2.18
C LYS A 41 15.32 19.55 -1.68
N ASN A 42 14.70 19.07 -0.61
CA ASN A 42 15.00 17.78 0.00
C ASN A 42 14.09 16.66 -0.50
N ILE A 43 13.17 16.94 -1.43
CA ILE A 43 12.25 15.93 -1.99
C ILE A 43 12.88 15.36 -3.25
N ASP A 44 13.04 14.03 -3.27
CA ASP A 44 13.62 13.29 -4.38
C ASP A 44 12.52 12.80 -5.33
N ARG A 45 11.52 12.09 -4.78
CA ARG A 45 10.43 11.48 -5.55
C ARG A 45 9.13 11.45 -4.75
N TYR A 46 8.05 11.08 -5.43
CA TYR A 46 6.75 10.89 -4.79
C TYR A 46 6.02 9.69 -5.39
N PHE A 47 5.06 9.13 -4.64
CA PHE A 47 4.14 8.13 -5.15
C PHE A 47 2.78 8.24 -4.45
N HIS A 48 1.73 7.80 -5.13
CA HIS A 48 0.40 7.69 -4.56
C HIS A 48 0.27 6.38 -3.78
N THR A 49 -0.44 6.41 -2.65
CA THR A 49 -0.83 5.19 -1.95
C THR A 49 -1.82 4.39 -2.79
N SER A 50 -1.86 3.08 -2.58
CA SER A 50 -2.85 2.21 -3.23
C SER A 50 -4.28 2.65 -2.94
N SER A 51 -5.19 2.41 -3.89
CA SER A 51 -6.64 2.59 -3.71
C SER A 51 -7.23 1.68 -2.63
N MET A 52 -6.51 0.60 -2.26
CA MET A 52 -6.86 -0.28 -1.14
C MET A 52 -6.66 0.39 0.22
N CYS A 53 -5.90 1.47 0.30
CA CYS A 53 -5.74 2.21 1.55
C CYS A 53 -7.01 3.00 1.86
N ALA A 54 -7.55 2.84 3.06
CA ALA A 54 -8.74 3.57 3.50
C ALA A 54 -8.58 5.11 3.45
N LYS A 55 -7.32 5.57 3.53
CA LYS A 55 -6.98 6.99 3.51
C LYS A 55 -6.08 7.30 2.31
N PRO A 56 -6.57 8.08 1.33
CA PRO A 56 -5.77 8.45 0.17
C PRO A 56 -4.64 9.38 0.59
N ALA A 57 -3.41 9.09 0.16
CA ALA A 57 -2.26 9.91 0.47
C ALA A 57 -1.25 9.96 -0.69
N VAL A 58 -0.41 10.99 -0.65
CA VAL A 58 0.81 11.07 -1.45
C VAL A 58 1.97 10.90 -0.49
N ILE A 59 2.89 9.99 -0.81
CA ILE A 59 4.11 9.80 -0.05
C ILE A 59 5.24 10.51 -0.78
N PHE A 60 5.83 11.52 -0.14
CA PHE A 60 7.07 12.14 -0.59
C PHE A 60 8.26 11.40 0.01
N VAL A 61 9.22 11.03 -0.83
CA VAL A 61 10.50 10.46 -0.39
C VAL A 61 11.54 11.56 -0.46
N THR A 62 12.20 11.79 0.66
CA THR A 62 13.28 12.77 0.74
C THR A 62 14.59 12.19 0.20
N THR A 63 15.56 13.05 -0.10
CA THR A 63 16.93 12.64 -0.50
C THR A 63 17.64 11.82 0.59
N ARG A 64 17.19 11.92 1.85
CA ARG A 64 17.62 11.08 2.96
C ARG A 64 16.79 9.79 3.11
N ASN A 65 16.02 9.43 2.08
CA ASN A 65 15.13 8.28 2.02
C ASN A 65 14.03 8.22 3.10
N ASN A 66 13.71 9.34 3.76
CA ASN A 66 12.57 9.43 4.68
C ASN A 66 11.27 9.57 3.88
N ALA A 67 10.25 8.79 4.25
CA ALA A 67 8.91 8.87 3.70
C ALA A 67 8.03 9.84 4.49
N VAL A 68 7.33 10.72 3.79
CA VAL A 68 6.45 11.73 4.36
C VAL A 68 5.06 11.60 3.75
N CYS A 69 4.09 11.18 4.57
CA CYS A 69 2.68 11.12 4.19
C CYS A 69 2.07 12.52 4.09
N ALA A 70 1.43 12.84 2.97
CA ALA A 70 0.81 14.14 2.72
C ALA A 70 -0.62 14.01 2.17
N ASN A 71 -1.45 15.00 2.47
CA ASN A 71 -2.85 15.02 2.04
C ASN A 71 -2.94 15.51 0.57
N PRO A 72 -3.45 14.70 -0.38
CA PRO A 72 -3.56 15.10 -1.79
C PRO A 72 -4.42 16.34 -2.02
N LYS A 73 -5.31 16.67 -1.07
CA LYS A 73 -6.18 17.86 -1.13
C LYS A 73 -5.47 19.16 -0.75
N GLN A 74 -4.27 19.12 -0.20
CA GLN A 74 -3.54 20.32 0.18
C GLN A 74 -2.85 20.97 -1.03
N THR A 75 -2.99 22.29 -1.17
CA THR A 75 -2.43 23.06 -2.29
C THR A 75 -0.91 22.89 -2.42
N TRP A 76 -0.18 22.82 -1.30
CA TRP A 76 1.28 22.66 -1.35
C TRP A 76 1.69 21.29 -1.91
N VAL A 77 0.88 20.25 -1.69
CA VAL A 77 1.12 18.89 -2.20
C VAL A 77 1.01 18.89 -3.71
N GLN A 78 -0.07 19.46 -4.24
CA GLN A 78 -0.31 19.55 -5.69
C GLN A 78 0.78 20.37 -6.38
N LYS A 79 1.13 21.55 -5.84
CA LYS A 79 2.24 22.39 -6.34
C LYS A 79 3.58 21.66 -6.31
N THR A 80 3.82 20.83 -5.31
CA THR A 80 5.05 20.03 -5.20
C THR A 80 5.11 18.95 -6.28
N ILE A 81 4.01 18.23 -6.49
CA ILE A 81 3.86 17.23 -7.55
C ILE A 81 4.10 17.84 -8.92
N GLU A 82 3.47 18.98 -9.23
CA GLU A 82 3.67 19.69 -10.48
C GLU A 82 5.14 20.07 -10.71
N ARG A 83 5.82 20.58 -9.68
CA ARG A 83 7.25 20.92 -9.77
C ARG A 83 8.12 19.69 -9.97
N LEU A 84 7.81 18.57 -9.33
CA LEU A 84 8.54 17.30 -9.52
C LEU A 84 8.32 16.75 -10.94
N ASN A 85 7.09 16.81 -11.46
CA ASN A 85 6.77 16.41 -12.83
C ASN A 85 7.47 17.26 -13.91
N LYS A 86 7.84 18.51 -13.59
CA LYS A 86 8.65 19.34 -14.48
C LYS A 86 10.15 19.01 -14.42
N ARG A 87 10.63 18.47 -13.28
CA ARG A 87 12.03 18.05 -13.12
C ARG A 87 12.32 16.71 -13.78
N THR A 88 11.36 15.79 -13.72
CA THR A 88 11.48 14.47 -14.32
C THR A 88 10.65 14.47 -15.60
N PRO A 89 11.26 14.59 -16.80
CA PRO A 89 10.54 14.32 -18.04
C PRO A 89 9.93 12.93 -17.90
N ARG A 90 8.63 12.80 -18.13
CA ARG A 90 7.98 11.48 -18.22
C ARG A 90 8.65 10.74 -19.38
N LEU A 91 9.57 9.84 -19.06
CA LEU A 91 10.02 8.78 -19.95
C LEU A 91 9.00 7.64 -19.87
#